data_AF-A0A951AWR3-F1
#
_entry.id   AF-A0A951AWR3-F1
#
_cell.length_a   1.000
_cell.length_b   1.000
_cell.length_c   1.000
_cell.angle_alpha   90.00
_cell.angle_beta   90.00
_cell.angle_gamma   90.00
#
_symmetry.space_group_name_H-M   'P 1'
#
loop_
_entity.id
_entity.type
_entity.pdbx_description
1 polymer ?
#
loop_
_entity_poly.entity_id
_entity_poly.type
_entity_poly.pdbx_seq_one_letter_code
_entity_poly.pdbx_strand_id
1 'polypeptide(L)'
;MGASTVVACGVSYPAKDPSGWHRFPANTVTLRSGPSNSCIQTGQGMHDQLAQYLCYTPGEGGTWTFLRNASTGEQGWVRDDLLSGGGSQVPCEDNPPPAFVNPS
;
A
#
# COMPACT_ATOMS: atom_id res chain seq x y z
N MET A 1 19.15 20.08 5.93
CA MET A 1 18.07 19.66 6.83
C MET A 1 16.77 19.68 6.05
N GLY A 2 15.97 18.63 6.13
CA GLY A 2 14.68 18.51 5.45
C GLY A 2 14.76 17.68 4.19
N ALA A 3 14.83 16.35 4.33
CA ALA A 3 14.29 15.49 3.29
C ALA A 3 12.81 15.86 3.21
N SER A 4 12.43 16.61 2.18
CA SER A 4 11.02 16.78 1.84
C SER A 4 10.44 15.39 1.84
N THR A 5 9.53 15.11 2.77
CA THR A 5 8.63 13.97 2.70
C THR A 5 7.71 14.22 1.51
N VAL A 6 8.28 14.21 0.31
CA VAL A 6 7.55 14.05 -0.92
C VAL A 6 6.83 12.74 -0.67
N VAL A 7 5.52 12.81 -0.50
CA VAL A 7 4.69 11.63 -0.62
C VAL A 7 5.09 11.00 -1.93
N ALA A 8 5.93 9.97 -1.87
CA ALA A 8 6.41 9.31 -3.05
C ALA A 8 5.21 8.53 -3.59
N CYS A 9 4.55 9.06 -4.61
CA CYS A 9 3.65 8.27 -5.44
C CYS A 9 4.53 7.24 -6.18
N GLY A 10 4.83 6.14 -5.50
CA GLY A 10 5.64 5.02 -5.95
C GLY A 10 5.05 3.72 -5.39
N VAL A 11 4.82 2.76 -6.29
CA VAL A 11 4.11 1.50 -6.00
C VAL A 11 5.02 0.30 -5.74
N SER A 12 6.34 0.47 -5.80
CA SER A 12 7.28 -0.65 -5.70
C SER A 12 7.80 -0.78 -4.27
N TYR A 13 7.18 -1.64 -3.47
CA TYR A 13 7.70 -2.04 -2.16
C TYR A 13 7.86 -3.56 -2.10
N PRO A 14 8.94 -4.06 -1.47
CA PRO A 14 9.13 -5.49 -1.32
C PRO A 14 7.99 -6.07 -0.48
N ALA A 15 7.38 -7.14 -0.97
CA ALA A 15 6.39 -7.93 -0.25
C ALA A 15 7.05 -8.61 0.95
N LYS A 16 7.13 -7.92 2.09
CA LYS A 16 7.82 -8.38 3.30
C LYS A 16 6.90 -9.03 4.33
N ASP A 17 5.62 -8.71 4.30
CA ASP A 17 4.62 -9.33 5.16
C ASP A 17 3.89 -10.43 4.39
N PRO A 18 4.04 -11.72 4.79
CA PRO A 18 3.18 -12.79 4.34
C PRO A 18 1.87 -12.86 5.15
N SER A 19 1.49 -11.77 5.85
CA SER A 19 0.20 -11.68 6.55
C SER A 19 -0.90 -12.20 5.64
N GLY A 20 -1.74 -13.04 6.24
CA GLY A 20 -2.69 -13.86 5.52
C GLY A 20 -3.65 -13.05 4.64
N TRP A 21 -4.47 -13.76 3.88
CA TRP A 21 -5.48 -13.13 3.05
C TRP A 21 -6.57 -12.50 3.92
N HIS A 22 -6.68 -11.18 3.86
CA HIS A 22 -7.74 -10.41 4.49
C HIS A 22 -8.84 -10.13 3.46
N ARG A 23 -10.10 -10.04 3.88
CA ARG A 23 -11.16 -9.52 2.99
C ARG A 23 -11.16 -8.00 3.04
N PHE A 24 -11.31 -7.37 1.88
CA PHE A 24 -11.66 -5.96 1.86
C PHE A 24 -12.98 -5.75 2.62
N PRO A 25 -13.16 -4.59 3.28
CA PRO A 25 -14.41 -4.29 3.96
C PRO A 25 -15.58 -4.22 2.97
N ALA A 26 -16.81 -4.14 3.50
CA ALA A 26 -18.04 -4.11 2.69
C ALA A 26 -18.08 -2.95 1.67
N ASN A 27 -17.25 -1.93 1.84
CA ASN A 27 -17.16 -0.77 0.95
C ASN A 27 -16.00 -0.91 -0.05
N THR A 28 -16.14 -0.29 -1.22
CA THR A 28 -15.06 -0.20 -2.20
C THR A 28 -13.87 0.58 -1.63
N VAL A 29 -12.70 -0.03 -1.67
CA VAL A 29 -11.45 0.54 -1.19
C VAL A 29 -10.60 0.96 -2.39
N THR A 30 -10.16 2.22 -2.42
CA THR A 30 -9.31 2.73 -3.49
C THR A 30 -7.84 2.42 -3.20
N LEU A 31 -7.18 1.71 -4.12
CA LEU A 31 -5.72 1.51 -4.08
C LEU A 31 -5.04 2.68 -4.79
N ARG A 32 -4.04 3.26 -4.15
CA ARG A 32 -3.31 4.43 -4.67
C ARG A 32 -1.85 4.13 -4.94
N SER A 33 -1.25 4.96 -5.79
CA SER A 33 0.16 4.87 -6.14
C SER A 33 1.12 5.28 -5.02
N GLY A 34 0.62 5.89 -3.94
CA GLY A 34 1.41 6.27 -2.77
C GLY A 34 0.53 6.47 -1.55
N PRO A 35 1.13 6.66 -0.36
CA PRO A 35 0.41 6.80 0.92
C PRO A 35 -0.18 8.22 1.08
N SER A 36 -1.01 8.63 0.13
CA SER A 36 -1.69 9.93 0.09
C SER A 36 -2.88 9.92 -0.84
N ASN A 37 -3.89 10.71 -0.53
CA ASN A 37 -5.05 10.94 -1.39
C ASN A 37 -4.71 11.77 -2.64
N SER A 38 -3.60 12.51 -2.62
CA SER A 38 -3.09 13.22 -3.80
C SER A 38 -2.48 12.27 -4.85
N CYS A 39 -2.10 11.05 -4.47
CA CYS A 39 -1.55 10.07 -5.38
C CYS A 39 -2.65 9.44 -6.25
N ILE A 40 -2.32 9.19 -7.52
CA ILE A 40 -3.26 8.61 -8.50
C ILE A 40 -3.77 7.24 -8.03
N GLN A 41 -5.03 6.95 -8.35
CA GLN A 41 -5.61 5.63 -8.15
C GLN A 41 -4.97 4.62 -9.10
N THR A 42 -4.52 3.50 -8.56
CA THR A 42 -3.92 2.38 -9.31
C THR A 42 -4.86 1.20 -9.45
N GLY A 43 -5.89 1.12 -8.60
CA GLY A 43 -6.85 0.02 -8.60
C GLY A 43 -7.93 0.19 -7.54
N GLN A 44 -8.70 -0.87 -7.33
CA GLN A 44 -9.70 -0.90 -6.26
C GLN A 44 -9.92 -2.31 -5.70
N GLY A 45 -10.29 -2.37 -4.43
CA GLY A 45 -10.66 -3.59 -3.72
C GLY A 45 -12.16 -3.60 -3.42
N MET A 46 -12.82 -4.70 -3.77
CA MET A 46 -14.23 -4.95 -3.47
C MET A 46 -14.37 -5.99 -2.35
N HIS A 47 -15.49 -5.96 -1.63
CA HIS A 47 -15.74 -6.78 -0.43
C HIS A 47 -15.63 -8.31 -0.61
N ASP A 48 -15.78 -8.78 -1.84
CA ASP A 48 -15.72 -10.19 -2.26
C ASP A 48 -14.30 -10.60 -2.63
N GLN A 49 -13.36 -9.65 -2.65
CA GLN A 49 -11.97 -9.84 -3.00
C GLN A 49 -11.09 -9.93 -1.77
N LEU A 50 -9.92 -10.52 -1.98
CA LEU A 50 -8.92 -10.70 -0.94
C LEU A 50 -7.81 -9.67 -1.11
N ALA A 51 -7.46 -9.01 -0.01
CA ALA A 51 -6.29 -8.18 0.16
C ALA A 51 -5.20 -8.98 0.87
N GLN A 52 -3.99 -8.93 0.34
CA GLN A 52 -2.78 -9.38 1.00
C GLN A 52 -2.04 -8.14 1.50
N TYR A 53 -1.93 -7.97 2.81
CA TYR A 53 -1.20 -6.84 3.38
C TYR A 53 0.30 -7.14 3.36
N LEU A 54 1.10 -6.18 2.90
CA LEU A 54 2.53 -6.38 2.62
C LEU A 54 3.43 -5.59 3.55
N CYS A 55 3.05 -4.36 3.90
CA CYS A 55 3.68 -3.53 4.92
C CYS A 55 2.90 -2.21 5.11
N TYR A 56 3.18 -1.45 6.17
CA TYR A 56 2.60 -0.12 6.40
C TYR A 56 3.65 1.00 6.42
N THR A 57 3.23 2.22 6.11
CA THR A 57 4.07 3.43 6.20
C THR A 57 3.25 4.62 6.70
N PRO A 58 3.85 5.57 7.44
CA PRO A 58 3.20 6.85 7.71
C PRO A 58 3.02 7.66 6.40
N GLY A 59 1.86 8.27 6.24
CA GLY A 59 1.50 9.05 5.06
C GLY A 59 0.53 10.19 5.37
N GLU A 60 -0.16 10.68 4.33
CA GLU A 60 -1.14 11.73 4.49
C GLU A 60 -2.34 11.25 5.31
N GLY A 61 -2.65 11.95 6.41
CA GLY A 61 -3.84 11.68 7.20
C GLY A 61 -3.79 10.40 8.04
N GLY A 62 -2.63 9.76 8.19
CA GLY A 62 -2.45 8.58 9.04
C GLY A 62 -1.43 7.59 8.50
N THR A 63 -1.59 6.33 8.86
CA THR A 63 -0.81 5.22 8.32
C THR A 63 -1.52 4.58 7.13
N TRP A 64 -0.73 4.08 6.20
CA TRP A 64 -1.18 3.46 4.98
C TRP A 64 -0.52 2.10 4.84
N THR A 65 -1.30 1.12 4.43
CA THR A 65 -0.85 -0.24 4.13
C THR A 65 -0.70 -0.42 2.64
N PHE A 66 0.47 -0.88 2.22
CA PHE A 66 0.69 -1.41 0.90
C PHE A 66 0.13 -2.82 0.84
N LEU A 67 -0.76 -3.06 -0.12
CA LEU A 67 -1.43 -4.35 -0.27
C LEU A 67 -1.55 -4.75 -1.72
N ARG A 68 -1.75 -6.05 -1.93
CA ARG A 68 -2.08 -6.65 -3.21
C ARG A 68 -3.49 -7.21 -3.17
N ASN A 69 -4.29 -6.87 -4.18
CA ASN A 69 -5.55 -7.54 -4.45
C ASN A 69 -5.26 -8.91 -5.07
N ALA A 70 -5.58 -9.99 -4.36
CA ALA A 70 -5.40 -11.36 -4.82
C ALA A 70 -6.22 -11.69 -6.06
N SER A 71 -7.41 -11.09 -6.15
CA SER A 71 -8.43 -11.41 -7.14
C SER A 71 -8.13 -10.74 -8.48
N THR A 72 -7.61 -9.51 -8.47
CA THR A 72 -7.29 -8.74 -9.69
C THR A 72 -5.80 -8.69 -10.00
N GLY A 73 -4.95 -8.94 -9.00
CA GLY A 73 -3.50 -8.76 -9.10
C GLY A 73 -3.03 -7.32 -8.92
N GLU A 74 -3.94 -6.35 -8.77
CA GLU A 74 -3.63 -4.93 -8.55
C GLU A 74 -2.92 -4.70 -7.22
N GLN A 75 -2.10 -3.65 -7.17
CA GLN A 75 -1.32 -3.30 -5.98
C GLN A 75 -1.37 -1.80 -5.73
N GLY A 76 -1.25 -1.42 -4.46
CA GLY A 76 -1.24 -0.02 -4.07
C GLY A 76 -1.40 0.18 -2.57
N TRP A 77 -1.46 1.46 -2.22
CA TRP A 77 -1.59 1.95 -0.86
C TRP A 77 -3.05 2.21 -0.52
N VAL A 78 -3.43 1.77 0.67
CA VAL A 78 -4.74 2.03 1.27
C VAL A 78 -4.55 2.53 2.68
N ARG A 79 -5.34 3.51 3.11
CA ARG A 79 -5.31 4.03 4.48
C ARG A 79 -5.82 2.99 5.47
N ASP A 80 -5.16 2.84 6.60
CA ASP A 80 -5.40 1.73 7.54
C ASP A 80 -6.81 1.75 8.16
N ASP A 81 -7.41 2.93 8.30
CA ASP A 81 -8.79 3.12 8.75
C ASP A 81 -9.85 2.56 7.77
N LEU A 82 -9.47 2.35 6.51
CA LEU A 82 -10.30 1.74 5.47
C LEU A 82 -10.09 0.23 5.36
N LEU A 83 -9.24 -0.37 6.21
CA LEU A 83 -8.88 -1.78 6.13
C LEU A 83 -9.42 -2.58 7.31
N SER A 84 -9.79 -3.83 7.01
CA SER A 84 -10.20 -4.80 8.03
C SER A 84 -9.01 -5.12 8.95
N GLY A 85 -9.14 -4.80 10.24
CA GLY A 85 -8.07 -5.07 11.22
C GLY A 85 -6.99 -3.98 11.32
N GLY A 86 -7.19 -2.82 10.69
CA GLY A 86 -6.30 -1.67 10.87
C GLY A 86 -4.98 -1.74 10.10
N GLY A 87 -4.94 -2.47 8.98
CA GLY A 87 -3.78 -2.54 8.10
C GLY A 87 -2.68 -3.52 8.53
N SER A 88 -1.55 -3.49 7.83
CA SER A 88 -0.37 -4.30 8.18
C SER A 88 0.22 -3.81 9.50
N GLN A 89 0.78 -4.74 10.27
CA GLN A 89 1.52 -4.44 11.50
C GLN A 89 3.04 -4.45 11.28
N VAL A 90 3.49 -4.66 10.03
CA VAL A 90 4.90 -4.70 9.64
C VAL A 90 5.24 -3.39 8.93
N PRO A 91 6.14 -2.55 9.49
CA PRO A 91 6.54 -1.33 8.81
C PRO A 91 7.27 -1.66 7.51
N CYS A 92 6.98 -0.92 6.45
CA CYS A 92 7.81 -0.93 5.26
C CYS A 92 9.19 -0.42 5.69
N GLU A 93 10.26 -1.16 5.40
CA GLU A 93 11.60 -0.65 5.67
C GLU A 93 11.75 0.72 4.99
N ASP A 94 12.12 1.72 5.79
CA ASP A 94 12.53 3.03 5.31
C ASP A 94 13.59 2.79 4.23
N ASN A 95 13.20 3.02 2.97
CA ASN A 95 14.10 3.06 1.82
C ASN A 95 14.57 1.67 1.32
N PRO A 96 13.71 0.88 0.63
CA PRO A 96 14.28 -0.04 -0.36
C PRO A 96 15.11 0.81 -1.32
N PRO A 97 16.40 0.51 -1.59
CA PRO A 97 17.14 1.22 -2.62
C PRO A 97 16.28 1.25 -3.89
N PRO A 98 16.17 2.39 -4.59
CA PRO A 98 15.37 2.48 -5.80
C PRO A 98 15.76 1.27 -6.65
N ALA A 99 14.80 0.39 -6.92
CA ALA A 99 15.03 -0.86 -7.63
C ALA A 99 15.98 -0.53 -8.77
N PHE A 100 17.23 -1.02 -8.69
CA PHE A 100 18.30 -0.62 -9.59
C PHE A 100 17.76 -0.79 -11.02
N VAL A 101 17.41 0.32 -11.65
CA VAL A 101 17.23 0.39 -13.09
C VAL A 101 18.62 0.09 -13.62
N ASN A 102 18.87 -1.18 -13.96
CA ASN A 102 20.10 -1.57 -14.62
C ASN A 102 20.12 -0.81 -15.95
N PRO A 103 21.01 0.18 -16.13
CA PRO A 103 21.23 0.75 -17.44
C PRO A 103 22.13 -0.26 -18.17
N SER A 104 21.54 -1.08 -19.03
CA SER A 104 22.33 -1.72 -20.10
C SER A 104 22.76 -0.68 -21.12
#